data_AF-A0A7S0E5R7-F1
#
_entry.id   AF-A0A7S0E5R7-F1
#
_cell.length_a   1.000
_cell.length_b   1.000
_cell.length_c   1.000
_cell.angle_alpha   90.00
_cell.angle_beta   90.00
_cell.angle_gamma   90.00
#
_symmetry.space_group_name_H-M   'P 1'
#
loop_
_entity.id
_entity.type
_entity.pdbx_description
1 polymer ?
#
loop_
_entity_poly.entity_id
_entity_poly.type
_entity_poly.pdbx_seq_one_letter_code
_entity_poly.pdbx_strand_id
1 'polypeptide(L)'
;QWKRPARDRVKAERQSQAHITPVGAMEPTITGAMLTKAKGPELVSHLKKLSEELEEWEQTEEQDSLKAVAAVLGSAKLLRHRDGDVKLLTACCLSDVLRIFAPESPYENETLKMVFELFISQLRGLQDDEGASFARYTYLVERLAMVKSFVLMLDLNFDDLVRQLVEVLLESASEAHPIRVSGYMMSIIVTTLEELAEDGIPTPLLDAILENLLPARRAEKPASYQLARQVLERCADDLQQPLQAFIEGCLPTGSGMTVESEIREEWPQLLFELSEIMPEMVTYLLPQLQGVISSGDEGNRLQG
;
A
#
# COMPACT_ATOMS: atom_id res chain seq x y z
N GLN A 1 4.91 13.49 -7.50
CA GLN A 1 4.91 12.29 -6.64
C GLN A 1 4.73 12.74 -5.19
N TRP A 2 3.94 11.99 -4.43
CA TRP A 2 3.69 12.29 -3.03
C TRP A 2 4.94 11.96 -2.20
N LYS A 3 5.33 12.88 -1.33
CA LYS A 3 6.44 12.72 -0.40
C LYS A 3 6.00 13.30 0.93
N ARG A 4 6.28 12.61 2.02
CA ARG A 4 6.08 13.21 3.35
C ARG A 4 7.07 14.38 3.48
N PRO A 5 6.64 15.53 3.97
CA PRO A 5 7.57 16.60 4.29
C PRO A 5 8.50 16.11 5.42
N ALA A 6 9.82 16.09 5.17
CA ALA A 6 10.81 15.82 6.21
C ALA A 6 10.55 16.76 7.40
N ARG A 7 10.41 16.20 8.61
CA ARG A 7 10.01 16.96 9.81
C ARG A 7 10.95 18.11 10.19
N ASP A 8 12.10 18.27 9.54
CA ASP A 8 12.95 19.46 9.64
C ASP A 8 13.33 20.02 8.27
N ARG A 9 12.46 20.87 7.70
CA ARG A 9 12.89 21.93 6.77
C ARG A 9 11.88 23.07 6.69
N VAL A 10 11.82 23.86 7.76
CA VAL A 10 11.46 25.29 7.62
C VAL A 10 12.69 26.00 7.04
N LYS A 11 12.72 26.16 5.71
CA LYS A 11 13.13 27.39 4.99
C LYS A 11 13.28 27.15 3.48
N ALA A 12 12.50 27.95 2.77
CA ALA A 12 12.83 28.63 1.52
C ALA A 12 13.26 27.78 0.32
N GLU A 13 12.35 27.67 -0.65
CA GLU A 13 12.69 27.86 -2.06
C GLU A 13 11.49 28.45 -2.80
N ARG A 14 11.50 29.79 -2.88
CA ARG A 14 10.74 30.55 -3.89
C ARG A 14 11.67 30.76 -5.08
N GLN A 15 11.08 30.62 -6.26
CA GLN A 15 11.53 31.12 -7.57
C GLN A 15 12.59 30.31 -8.32
N SER A 16 12.11 29.56 -9.31
CA SER A 16 12.57 29.72 -10.68
C SER A 16 11.38 29.59 -11.63
N GLN A 17 10.73 30.71 -11.97
CA GLN A 17 9.76 30.77 -13.07
C GLN A 17 10.54 30.79 -14.38
N ALA A 18 10.54 29.66 -15.08
CA ALA A 18 10.84 29.64 -16.51
C ALA A 18 9.55 29.95 -17.27
N HIS A 19 9.60 30.96 -18.14
CA HIS A 19 8.55 31.31 -19.06
C HIS A 19 8.26 30.11 -19.98
N ILE A 20 7.12 29.44 -19.79
CA ILE A 20 6.59 28.43 -20.70
C ILE A 20 5.42 29.07 -21.45
N THR A 21 5.54 29.07 -22.77
CA THR A 21 4.51 29.51 -23.74
C THR A 21 3.18 28.80 -23.46
N PRO A 22 2.01 29.47 -23.54
CA PRO A 22 0.73 28.83 -23.26
C PRO A 22 0.44 27.78 -24.33
N VAL A 23 0.62 26.51 -23.97
CA VAL A 23 0.00 25.39 -24.68
C VAL A 23 -1.50 25.55 -24.45
N GLY A 24 -2.29 25.60 -25.53
CA GLY A 24 -3.73 25.81 -25.43
C GLY A 24 -4.35 24.84 -24.43
N ALA A 25 -5.18 25.36 -23.52
CA ALA A 25 -5.78 24.58 -22.44
C ALA A 25 -6.43 23.32 -23.00
N MET A 26 -5.85 22.15 -22.68
CA MET A 26 -6.39 20.87 -23.09
C MET A 26 -7.69 20.65 -22.32
N GLU A 27 -8.79 20.48 -23.04
CA GLU A 27 -10.11 20.19 -22.45
C GLU A 27 -10.37 18.69 -22.52
N PRO A 28 -10.88 18.07 -21.43
CA PRO A 28 -11.20 16.65 -21.45
C PRO A 28 -12.36 16.42 -22.42
N THR A 29 -12.25 15.44 -23.31
CA THR A 29 -13.36 15.14 -24.24
C THR A 29 -14.57 14.63 -23.47
N ILE A 30 -14.33 13.93 -22.35
CA ILE A 30 -15.36 13.46 -21.44
C ILE A 30 -15.54 14.46 -20.29
N THR A 31 -16.62 15.24 -20.35
CA THR A 31 -16.94 16.22 -19.30
C THR A 31 -17.62 15.57 -18.09
N GLY A 32 -17.54 16.22 -16.92
CA GLY A 32 -18.27 15.78 -15.72
C GLY A 32 -19.79 15.67 -15.93
N ALA A 33 -20.36 16.51 -16.80
CA ALA A 33 -21.77 16.45 -17.16
C ALA A 33 -22.12 15.17 -17.95
N MET A 34 -21.22 14.72 -18.84
CA MET A 34 -21.39 13.46 -19.58
C MET A 34 -21.35 12.25 -18.64
N LEU A 35 -20.37 12.21 -17.73
CA LEU A 35 -20.27 11.15 -16.72
C LEU A 35 -21.50 11.10 -15.79
N THR A 36 -22.01 12.26 -15.39
CA THR A 36 -23.17 12.33 -14.48
C THR A 36 -24.44 11.76 -15.11
N LYS A 37 -24.64 12.00 -16.41
CA LYS A 37 -25.83 11.59 -17.17
C LYS A 37 -25.77 10.15 -17.69
N ALA A 38 -24.57 9.67 -18.04
CA ALA A 38 -24.37 8.35 -18.63
C ALA A 38 -24.79 7.20 -17.70
N LYS A 39 -25.23 6.09 -18.28
CA LYS A 39 -25.64 4.87 -17.56
C LYS A 39 -25.21 3.62 -18.31
N GLY A 40 -25.01 2.53 -17.57
CA GLY A 40 -24.74 1.21 -18.15
C GLY A 40 -23.55 1.23 -19.14
N PRO A 41 -23.71 0.68 -20.36
CA PRO A 41 -22.61 0.60 -21.33
C PRO A 41 -22.03 1.96 -21.76
N GLU A 42 -22.85 3.01 -21.80
CA GLU A 42 -22.38 4.37 -22.15
C GLU A 42 -21.40 4.89 -21.09
N LEU A 43 -21.71 4.66 -19.81
CA LEU A 43 -20.84 5.08 -18.71
C LEU A 43 -19.49 4.36 -18.76
N VAL A 44 -19.49 3.05 -19.02
CA VAL A 44 -18.27 2.26 -19.21
C VAL A 44 -17.45 2.80 -20.38
N SER A 45 -18.09 3.11 -21.51
CA SER A 45 -17.41 3.69 -22.67
C SER A 45 -16.79 5.05 -22.37
N HIS A 46 -17.50 5.93 -21.64
CA HIS A 46 -16.99 7.23 -21.24
C HIS A 46 -15.82 7.11 -20.27
N LEU A 47 -15.91 6.24 -19.26
CA LEU A 47 -14.82 6.04 -18.30
C LEU A 47 -13.59 5.44 -18.97
N LYS A 48 -13.75 4.51 -19.91
CA LYS A 48 -12.64 3.95 -20.67
C LYS A 48 -11.93 5.01 -21.51
N LYS A 49 -12.69 5.82 -22.25
CA LYS A 49 -12.11 6.91 -23.03
C LYS A 49 -11.41 7.94 -22.13
N LEU A 50 -12.02 8.26 -21.00
CA LEU A 50 -11.42 9.17 -20.03
C LEU A 50 -10.13 8.60 -19.42
N SER A 51 -10.05 7.30 -19.11
CA SER A 51 -8.81 6.71 -18.61
C SER A 51 -7.68 6.79 -19.64
N GLU A 52 -7.98 6.59 -20.93
CA GLU A 52 -6.99 6.73 -22.01
C GLU A 52 -6.52 8.19 -22.15
N GLU A 53 -7.43 9.17 -22.02
CA GLU A 53 -7.09 10.60 -22.04
C GLU A 53 -6.27 11.03 -20.82
N LEU A 54 -6.64 10.58 -19.62
CA LEU A 54 -5.95 10.93 -18.37
C LEU A 54 -4.58 10.28 -18.26
N GLU A 55 -4.39 9.11 -18.87
CA GLU A 55 -3.08 8.45 -18.93
C GLU A 55 -2.02 9.33 -19.61
N GLU A 56 -2.38 9.95 -20.73
CA GLU A 56 -1.49 10.82 -21.52
C GLU A 56 -1.42 12.25 -20.98
N TRP A 57 -2.24 12.58 -19.98
CA TRP A 57 -2.37 13.96 -19.49
C TRP A 57 -1.14 14.43 -18.72
N GLU A 58 -0.55 15.52 -19.18
CA GLU A 58 0.60 16.15 -18.54
C GLU A 58 0.17 17.11 -17.42
N GLN A 59 0.99 17.18 -16.38
CA GLN A 59 0.81 18.13 -15.30
C GLN A 59 1.18 19.54 -15.77
N THR A 60 0.30 20.51 -15.52
CA THR A 60 0.44 21.93 -15.87
C THR A 60 0.13 22.80 -14.64
N GLU A 61 0.44 24.10 -14.71
CA GLU A 61 0.17 25.04 -13.61
C GLU A 61 -1.32 25.23 -13.32
N GLU A 62 -2.20 25.05 -14.32
CA GLU A 62 -3.65 25.20 -14.20
C GLU A 62 -4.37 23.95 -14.75
N GLN A 63 -5.06 23.23 -13.87
CA GLN A 63 -5.82 22.01 -14.19
C GLN A 63 -7.35 22.24 -14.03
N ASP A 64 -7.79 23.48 -14.22
CA ASP A 64 -9.18 23.89 -13.98
C ASP A 64 -10.19 23.14 -14.85
N SER A 65 -9.80 22.77 -16.08
CA SER A 65 -10.65 21.99 -16.99
C SER A 65 -10.98 20.59 -16.45
N LEU A 66 -10.12 20.00 -15.62
CA LEU A 66 -10.31 18.67 -15.03
C LEU A 66 -11.08 18.70 -13.70
N LYS A 67 -11.20 19.85 -13.02
CA LYS A 67 -11.85 19.92 -11.69
C LYS A 67 -13.28 19.37 -11.69
N ALA A 68 -14.06 19.67 -12.72
CA ALA A 68 -15.43 19.18 -12.84
C ALA A 68 -15.49 17.66 -13.06
N VAL A 69 -14.52 17.09 -13.78
CA VAL A 69 -14.40 15.64 -14.01
C VAL A 69 -13.96 14.94 -12.72
N ALA A 70 -12.92 15.46 -12.06
CA ALA A 70 -12.43 14.96 -10.78
C ALA A 70 -13.55 14.93 -9.73
N ALA A 71 -14.31 16.03 -9.58
CA ALA A 71 -15.43 16.08 -8.64
C ALA A 71 -16.49 14.98 -8.88
N VAL A 72 -16.76 14.61 -10.14
CA VAL A 72 -17.69 13.52 -10.46
C VAL A 72 -17.08 12.15 -10.18
N LEU A 73 -15.79 11.95 -10.50
CA LEU A 73 -15.05 10.72 -10.20
C LEU A 73 -14.98 10.44 -8.69
N GLY A 74 -14.81 11.48 -7.88
CA GLY A 74 -14.83 11.40 -6.41
C GLY A 74 -16.24 11.23 -5.81
N SER A 75 -17.30 11.18 -6.61
CA SER A 75 -18.66 11.04 -6.08
C SER A 75 -18.92 9.61 -5.57
N ALA A 76 -19.68 9.50 -4.47
CA ALA A 76 -20.09 8.21 -3.92
C ALA A 76 -20.83 7.31 -4.94
N LYS A 77 -21.48 7.92 -5.95
CA LYS A 77 -22.16 7.22 -7.04
C LYS A 77 -21.21 6.37 -7.87
N LEU A 78 -20.00 6.87 -8.18
CA LEU A 78 -18.99 6.13 -8.94
C LEU A 78 -18.12 5.28 -8.02
N LEU A 79 -17.69 5.83 -6.87
CA LEU A 79 -16.83 5.11 -5.91
C LEU A 79 -17.47 3.83 -5.36
N ARG A 80 -18.80 3.82 -5.17
CA ARG A 80 -19.56 2.67 -4.65
C ARG A 80 -20.47 2.06 -5.72
N HIS A 81 -20.10 2.20 -7.00
CA HIS A 81 -20.90 1.67 -8.08
C HIS A 81 -20.99 0.13 -7.99
N ARG A 82 -22.13 -0.45 -8.40
CA ARG A 82 -22.38 -1.90 -8.29
C ARG A 82 -21.62 -2.70 -9.34
N ASP A 83 -21.49 -2.13 -10.53
CA ASP A 83 -20.78 -2.71 -11.67
C ASP A 83 -19.26 -2.71 -11.43
N GLY A 84 -18.62 -3.85 -11.64
CA GLY A 84 -17.18 -4.05 -11.44
C GLY A 84 -16.32 -3.28 -12.43
N ASP A 85 -16.71 -3.22 -13.71
CA ASP A 85 -15.97 -2.50 -14.75
C ASP A 85 -16.01 -1.00 -14.48
N VAL A 86 -17.17 -0.48 -14.06
CA VAL A 86 -17.31 0.93 -13.67
C VAL A 86 -16.39 1.25 -12.48
N LYS A 87 -16.33 0.39 -11.46
CA LYS A 87 -15.43 0.59 -10.31
C LYS A 87 -13.95 0.57 -10.72
N LEU A 88 -13.55 -0.40 -11.54
CA LEU A 88 -12.16 -0.52 -11.98
C LEU A 88 -11.72 0.66 -12.84
N LEU A 89 -12.54 1.05 -13.83
CA LEU A 89 -12.24 2.20 -14.67
C LEU A 89 -12.23 3.51 -13.87
N THR A 90 -13.13 3.65 -12.89
CA THR A 90 -13.13 4.80 -11.98
C THR A 90 -11.83 4.83 -11.17
N ALA A 91 -11.36 3.69 -10.67
CA ALA A 91 -10.08 3.58 -9.98
C ALA A 91 -8.89 3.98 -10.88
N CYS A 92 -8.85 3.50 -12.13
CA CYS A 92 -7.82 3.92 -13.09
C CYS A 92 -7.83 5.45 -13.29
N CYS A 93 -8.99 6.04 -13.58
CA CYS A 93 -9.11 7.50 -13.74
C CYS A 93 -8.66 8.25 -12.49
N LEU A 94 -9.06 7.79 -11.30
CA LEU A 94 -8.69 8.44 -10.04
C LEU A 94 -7.18 8.35 -9.75
N SER A 95 -6.52 7.25 -10.12
CA SER A 95 -5.08 7.11 -9.97
C SER A 95 -4.32 8.16 -10.79
N ASP A 96 -4.80 8.46 -12.00
CA ASP A 96 -4.25 9.53 -12.84
C ASP A 96 -4.64 10.93 -12.35
N VAL A 97 -5.86 11.12 -11.83
CA VAL A 97 -6.22 12.40 -11.20
C VAL A 97 -5.28 12.70 -10.03
N LEU A 98 -4.99 11.74 -9.15
CA LEU A 98 -4.02 11.95 -8.06
C LEU A 98 -2.61 12.25 -8.59
N ARG A 99 -2.20 11.65 -9.71
CA ARG A 99 -0.92 11.95 -10.37
C ARG A 99 -0.87 13.38 -10.88
N ILE A 100 -1.90 13.81 -11.60
CA ILE A 100 -1.98 15.11 -12.28
C ILE A 100 -2.05 16.26 -11.27
N PHE A 101 -2.80 16.08 -10.19
CA PHE A 101 -3.00 17.11 -9.18
C PHE A 101 -1.93 17.12 -8.08
N ALA A 102 -1.10 16.08 -7.95
CA ALA A 102 -0.01 16.06 -6.97
C ALA A 102 0.87 17.32 -7.08
N PRO A 103 1.27 17.97 -5.98
CA PRO A 103 1.22 17.47 -4.61
C PRO A 103 -0.07 17.81 -3.85
N GLU A 104 -1.05 18.45 -4.47
CA GLU A 104 -2.27 18.91 -3.79
C GLU A 104 -3.50 18.20 -4.35
N SER A 105 -4.16 17.38 -3.54
CA SER A 105 -5.29 16.59 -4.01
C SER A 105 -6.50 17.50 -4.27
N PRO A 106 -7.31 17.25 -5.32
CA PRO A 106 -8.54 18.00 -5.54
C PRO A 106 -9.68 17.53 -4.62
N TYR A 107 -9.39 16.64 -3.67
CA TYR A 107 -10.37 15.95 -2.84
C TYR A 107 -10.14 16.25 -1.36
N GLU A 108 -11.25 16.42 -0.64
CA GLU A 108 -11.27 16.45 0.82
C GLU A 108 -10.97 15.06 1.41
N ASN A 109 -10.55 15.04 2.68
CA ASN A 109 -10.10 13.82 3.38
C ASN A 109 -11.14 12.70 3.37
N GLU A 110 -12.43 13.00 3.53
CA GLU A 110 -13.49 12.00 3.50
C GLU A 110 -13.62 11.35 2.11
N THR A 111 -13.43 12.14 1.06
CA THR A 111 -13.44 11.64 -0.32
C THR A 111 -12.19 10.81 -0.59
N LEU A 112 -11.03 11.27 -0.14
CA LEU A 112 -9.77 10.52 -0.24
C LEU A 112 -9.87 9.15 0.44
N LYS A 113 -10.47 9.07 1.62
CA LYS A 113 -10.69 7.79 2.30
C LYS A 113 -11.47 6.81 1.42
N MET A 114 -12.57 7.27 0.81
CA MET A 114 -13.38 6.45 -0.10
C MET A 114 -12.64 6.09 -1.40
N VAL A 115 -11.78 6.97 -1.91
CA VAL A 115 -10.92 6.70 -3.08
C VAL A 115 -9.91 5.59 -2.76
N PHE A 116 -9.26 5.65 -1.60
CA PHE A 116 -8.32 4.62 -1.18
C PHE A 116 -9.00 3.28 -0.87
N GLU A 117 -10.19 3.30 -0.25
CA GLU A 117 -11.04 2.11 -0.08
C GLU A 117 -11.34 1.46 -1.45
N LEU A 118 -11.66 2.26 -2.47
CA LEU A 118 -11.87 1.77 -3.83
C LEU A 118 -10.59 1.16 -4.41
N PHE A 119 -9.43 1.82 -4.30
CA PHE A 119 -8.16 1.28 -4.80
C PHE A 119 -7.83 -0.06 -4.17
N ILE A 120 -7.86 -0.15 -2.84
CA ILE A 120 -7.60 -1.39 -2.10
C ILE A 120 -8.58 -2.49 -2.54
N SER A 121 -9.87 -2.15 -2.68
CA SER A 121 -10.86 -3.10 -3.21
C SER A 121 -10.55 -3.59 -4.62
N GLN A 122 -10.05 -2.72 -5.52
CA GLN A 122 -9.74 -3.12 -6.89
C GLN A 122 -8.44 -3.92 -6.98
N LEU A 123 -7.46 -3.68 -6.11
CA LEU A 123 -6.21 -4.44 -6.09
C LEU A 123 -6.41 -5.94 -5.78
N ARG A 124 -7.50 -6.34 -5.12
CA ARG A 124 -7.88 -7.76 -4.97
C ARG A 124 -8.09 -8.46 -6.32
N GLY A 125 -8.41 -7.72 -7.38
CA GLY A 125 -8.55 -8.25 -8.74
C GLY A 125 -7.25 -8.78 -9.33
N LEU A 126 -6.09 -8.48 -8.73
CA LEU A 126 -4.81 -9.09 -9.11
C LEU A 126 -4.75 -10.61 -8.86
N GLN A 127 -5.68 -11.17 -8.07
CA GLN A 127 -5.80 -12.61 -7.85
C GLN A 127 -6.27 -13.38 -9.10
N ASP A 128 -6.96 -12.71 -10.03
CA ASP A 128 -7.45 -13.30 -11.28
C ASP A 128 -6.53 -12.91 -12.44
N ASP A 129 -5.36 -13.56 -12.50
CA ASP A 129 -4.30 -13.26 -13.48
C ASP A 129 -4.60 -13.73 -14.92
N GLU A 130 -5.60 -14.60 -15.09
CA GLU A 130 -6.14 -14.98 -16.40
C GLU A 130 -7.37 -14.15 -16.82
N GLY A 131 -7.86 -13.30 -15.93
CA GLY A 131 -9.06 -12.49 -16.14
C GLY A 131 -8.91 -11.44 -17.24
N ALA A 132 -10.00 -11.19 -17.99
CA ALA A 132 -10.02 -10.19 -19.06
C ALA A 132 -9.72 -8.75 -18.59
N SER A 133 -9.84 -8.49 -17.28
CA SER A 133 -9.55 -7.20 -16.64
C SER A 133 -8.16 -7.13 -16.00
N PHE A 134 -7.35 -8.20 -16.05
CA PHE A 134 -6.03 -8.23 -15.41
C PHE A 134 -5.09 -7.12 -15.91
N ALA A 135 -5.16 -6.78 -17.20
CA ALA A 135 -4.39 -5.67 -17.76
C ALA A 135 -4.72 -4.32 -17.09
N ARG A 136 -5.98 -4.10 -16.70
CA ARG A 136 -6.39 -2.88 -15.98
C ARG A 136 -6.00 -2.89 -14.51
N TYR A 137 -6.04 -4.06 -13.85
CA TYR A 137 -5.50 -4.19 -12.50
C TYR A 137 -3.99 -3.95 -12.46
N THR A 138 -3.27 -4.46 -13.47
CA THR A 138 -1.84 -4.21 -13.67
C THR A 138 -1.55 -2.72 -13.87
N TYR A 139 -2.32 -2.04 -14.73
CA TYR A 139 -2.23 -0.59 -14.90
C TYR A 139 -2.42 0.16 -13.58
N LEU A 140 -3.46 -0.21 -12.81
CA LEU A 140 -3.77 0.45 -11.55
C LEU A 140 -2.63 0.30 -10.53
N VAL A 141 -2.12 -0.92 -10.32
CA VAL A 141 -1.02 -1.13 -9.35
C VAL A 141 0.27 -0.44 -9.79
N GLU A 142 0.57 -0.44 -11.09
CA GLU A 142 1.70 0.28 -11.68
C GLU A 142 1.62 1.78 -11.38
N ARG A 143 0.47 2.40 -11.70
CA ARG A 143 0.28 3.84 -11.49
C ARG A 143 0.37 4.20 -10.02
N LEU A 144 -0.27 3.44 -9.13
CA LEU A 144 -0.23 3.70 -7.69
C LEU A 144 1.19 3.58 -7.11
N ALA A 145 1.96 2.60 -7.57
CA ALA A 145 3.37 2.43 -7.18
C ALA A 145 4.23 3.61 -7.67
N MET A 146 4.13 3.97 -8.95
CA MET A 146 4.93 5.06 -9.54
C MET A 146 4.63 6.43 -8.95
N VAL A 147 3.38 6.69 -8.57
CA VAL A 147 2.96 7.99 -8.02
C VAL A 147 3.26 8.08 -6.51
N LYS A 148 3.52 6.93 -5.87
CA LYS A 148 3.58 6.77 -4.42
C LYS A 148 2.30 7.24 -3.73
N SER A 149 1.13 6.98 -4.34
CA SER A 149 -0.17 7.52 -3.89
C SER A 149 -0.52 7.15 -2.46
N PHE A 150 -0.01 6.02 -1.97
CA PHE A 150 -0.29 5.53 -0.62
C PHE A 150 0.47 6.27 0.49
N VAL A 151 1.50 7.06 0.15
CA VAL A 151 2.15 7.96 1.12
C VAL A 151 1.15 8.99 1.66
N LEU A 152 0.22 9.45 0.81
CA LEU A 152 -0.87 10.33 1.22
C LEU A 152 -1.80 9.67 2.26
N MET A 153 -1.95 8.34 2.27
CA MET A 153 -2.72 7.67 3.34
C MET A 153 -2.02 7.77 4.70
N LEU A 154 -0.69 7.77 4.71
CA LEU A 154 0.10 7.91 5.94
C LEU A 154 -0.04 9.32 6.51
N ASP A 155 0.04 10.34 5.65
CA ASP A 155 -0.12 11.76 6.05
C ASP A 155 -1.52 12.07 6.59
N LEU A 156 -2.53 11.28 6.20
CA LEU A 156 -3.92 11.41 6.64
C LEU A 156 -4.28 10.50 7.82
N ASN A 157 -3.32 9.73 8.35
CA ASN A 157 -3.51 8.78 9.45
C ASN A 157 -4.63 7.75 9.18
N PHE A 158 -4.66 7.18 7.97
CA PHE A 158 -5.60 6.12 7.61
C PHE A 158 -5.05 4.73 7.96
N ASP A 159 -4.66 4.52 9.22
CA ASP A 159 -3.92 3.33 9.68
C ASP A 159 -4.64 2.01 9.35
N ASP A 160 -5.97 1.96 9.51
CA ASP A 160 -6.79 0.80 9.15
C ASP A 160 -6.70 0.45 7.67
N LEU A 161 -6.63 1.46 6.79
CA LEU A 161 -6.50 1.25 5.35
C LEU A 161 -5.08 0.85 4.97
N VAL A 162 -4.07 1.35 5.68
CA VAL A 162 -2.66 0.97 5.47
C VAL A 162 -2.47 -0.52 5.73
N ARG A 163 -3.01 -1.01 6.85
CA ARG A 163 -3.03 -2.45 7.15
C ARG A 163 -3.75 -3.25 6.06
N GLN A 164 -4.96 -2.83 5.69
CA GLN A 164 -5.74 -3.49 4.64
C GLN A 164 -5.04 -3.51 3.28
N LEU A 165 -4.30 -2.45 2.93
CA LEU A 165 -3.52 -2.40 1.70
C LEU A 165 -2.46 -3.48 1.68
N VAL A 166 -1.68 -3.60 2.75
CA VAL A 166 -0.60 -4.60 2.86
C VAL A 166 -1.19 -6.01 2.83
N GLU A 167 -2.26 -6.27 3.59
CA GLU A 167 -2.98 -7.55 3.56
C GLU A 167 -3.44 -7.90 2.14
N VAL A 168 -4.10 -6.96 1.44
CA VAL A 168 -4.60 -7.19 0.09
C VAL A 168 -3.47 -7.50 -0.88
N LEU A 169 -2.36 -6.77 -0.81
CA LEU A 169 -1.23 -7.00 -1.71
C LEU A 169 -0.58 -8.36 -1.43
N LEU A 170 -0.34 -8.71 -0.16
CA LEU A 170 0.21 -10.02 0.21
C LEU A 170 -0.74 -11.15 -0.20
N GLU A 171 -2.04 -11.02 0.09
CA GLU A 171 -3.06 -12.01 -0.28
C GLU A 171 -3.22 -12.19 -1.79
N SER A 172 -2.94 -11.14 -2.56
CA SER A 172 -3.10 -11.14 -4.02
C SER A 172 -1.86 -11.60 -4.77
N ALA A 173 -0.75 -11.87 -4.08
CA ALA A 173 0.46 -12.38 -4.72
C ALA A 173 0.20 -13.75 -5.36
N SER A 174 0.67 -13.92 -6.60
CA SER A 174 0.58 -15.17 -7.38
C SER A 174 1.93 -15.49 -8.01
N GLU A 175 2.26 -16.78 -8.13
CA GLU A 175 3.46 -17.23 -8.85
C GLU A 175 3.35 -17.01 -10.36
N ALA A 176 2.13 -16.88 -10.89
CA ALA A 176 1.88 -16.63 -12.30
C ALA A 176 1.93 -15.13 -12.68
N HIS A 177 2.09 -14.24 -11.69
CA HIS A 177 2.25 -12.81 -11.96
C HIS A 177 3.51 -12.52 -12.79
N PRO A 178 3.41 -11.61 -13.78
CA PRO A 178 4.60 -11.03 -14.39
C PRO A 178 5.48 -10.37 -13.32
N ILE A 179 6.81 -10.52 -13.45
CA ILE A 179 7.80 -9.98 -12.50
C ILE A 179 7.54 -8.50 -12.16
N ARG A 180 7.09 -7.70 -13.15
CA ARG A 180 6.77 -6.28 -12.93
C ARG A 180 5.59 -6.08 -11.97
N VAL A 181 4.55 -6.90 -12.06
CA VAL A 181 3.37 -6.80 -11.18
C VAL A 181 3.77 -7.07 -9.74
N SER A 182 4.46 -8.18 -9.47
CA SER A 182 5.00 -8.48 -8.15
C SER A 182 5.96 -7.40 -7.66
N GLY A 183 6.77 -6.83 -8.56
CA GLY A 183 7.64 -5.70 -8.27
C GLY A 183 6.91 -4.42 -7.85
N TYR A 184 5.78 -4.09 -8.49
CA TYR A 184 4.95 -2.95 -8.10
C TYR A 184 4.28 -3.18 -6.74
N MET A 185 3.77 -4.39 -6.49
CA MET A 185 3.18 -4.76 -5.20
C MET A 185 4.23 -4.64 -4.07
N MET A 186 5.41 -5.21 -4.26
CA MET A 186 6.53 -5.10 -3.33
C MET A 186 6.92 -3.63 -3.11
N SER A 187 7.06 -2.85 -4.18
CA SER A 187 7.43 -1.44 -4.10
C SER A 187 6.43 -0.63 -3.27
N ILE A 188 5.12 -0.91 -3.38
CA ILE A 188 4.11 -0.23 -2.56
C ILE A 188 4.29 -0.57 -1.09
N ILE A 189 4.44 -1.86 -0.74
CA ILE A 189 4.60 -2.29 0.66
C ILE A 189 5.89 -1.70 1.24
N VAL A 190 7.02 -1.83 0.55
CA VAL A 190 8.33 -1.31 0.97
C VAL A 190 8.26 0.20 1.22
N THR A 191 7.79 0.99 0.25
CA THR A 191 7.65 2.45 0.43
C THR A 191 6.71 2.79 1.59
N THR A 192 5.66 2.00 1.83
CA THR A 192 4.75 2.23 2.96
C THR A 192 5.45 2.00 4.30
N LEU A 193 6.28 0.96 4.41
CA LEU A 193 7.04 0.64 5.63
C LEU A 193 8.18 1.61 5.90
N GLU A 194 8.97 1.97 4.87
CA GLU A 194 10.04 2.97 4.96
C GLU A 194 9.51 4.30 5.51
N GLU A 195 8.37 4.78 4.99
CA GLU A 195 7.77 6.05 5.41
C GLU A 195 7.12 5.99 6.81
N LEU A 196 6.80 4.79 7.31
CA LEU A 196 6.28 4.55 8.65
C LEU A 196 7.35 4.32 9.70
N ALA A 197 8.54 3.84 9.29
CA ALA A 197 9.62 3.49 10.20
C ALA A 197 10.00 4.64 11.15
N GLU A 198 9.93 5.89 10.66
CA GLU A 198 10.21 7.10 11.46
C GLU A 198 9.18 7.36 12.56
N ASP A 199 7.90 7.04 12.34
CA ASP A 199 6.82 7.26 13.32
C ASP A 199 6.55 6.01 14.18
N GLY A 200 7.13 4.86 13.81
CA GLY A 200 6.93 3.57 14.46
C GLY A 200 5.88 2.71 13.76
N ILE A 201 6.14 1.41 13.68
CA ILE A 201 5.30 0.48 12.92
C ILE A 201 4.25 -0.13 13.85
N PRO A 202 2.94 0.02 13.54
CA PRO A 202 1.88 -0.57 14.36
C PRO A 202 1.95 -2.09 14.41
N THR A 203 1.74 -2.70 15.57
CA THR A 203 1.70 -4.17 15.74
C THR A 203 0.73 -4.86 14.78
N PRO A 204 -0.50 -4.37 14.54
CA PRO A 204 -1.40 -5.00 13.57
C PRO A 204 -0.87 -5.03 12.13
N LEU A 205 0.02 -4.09 11.77
CA LEU A 205 0.68 -4.09 10.47
C LEU A 205 1.84 -5.09 10.43
N LEU A 206 2.60 -5.23 11.53
CA LEU A 206 3.60 -6.28 11.68
C LEU A 206 2.95 -7.66 11.61
N ASP A 207 1.83 -7.89 12.31
CA ASP A 207 1.09 -9.15 12.28
C ASP A 207 0.68 -9.52 10.84
N ALA A 208 0.13 -8.56 10.09
CA ALA A 208 -0.26 -8.75 8.68
C ALA A 208 0.90 -9.21 7.78
N ILE A 209 2.14 -8.84 8.11
CA ILE A 209 3.35 -9.27 7.37
C ILE A 209 3.85 -10.61 7.92
N LEU A 210 4.03 -10.71 9.23
CA LEU A 210 4.64 -11.86 9.91
C LEU A 210 3.79 -13.13 9.83
N GLU A 211 2.46 -13.02 9.80
CA GLU A 211 1.57 -14.15 9.56
C GLU A 211 1.96 -14.93 8.30
N ASN A 212 2.39 -14.23 7.24
CA ASN A 212 2.76 -14.85 5.97
C ASN A 212 4.05 -15.69 6.05
N LEU A 213 4.85 -15.54 7.12
CA LEU A 213 6.03 -16.36 7.37
C LEU A 213 5.71 -17.70 8.07
N LEU A 214 4.52 -17.82 8.66
CA LEU A 214 4.16 -19.02 9.41
C LEU A 214 4.06 -20.25 8.49
N PRO A 215 4.47 -21.45 8.96
CA PRO A 215 4.48 -22.67 8.14
C PRO A 215 3.14 -22.99 7.46
N ALA A 216 2.03 -22.75 8.16
CA ALA A 216 0.69 -22.96 7.63
C ALA A 216 0.40 -22.03 6.44
N ARG A 217 0.69 -20.74 6.58
CA ARG A 217 0.51 -19.74 5.51
C ARG A 217 1.46 -19.97 4.35
N ARG A 218 2.72 -20.32 4.63
CA ARG A 218 3.71 -20.69 3.61
C ARG A 218 3.26 -21.88 2.76
N ALA A 219 2.63 -22.88 3.37
CA ALA A 219 2.10 -24.04 2.66
C ALA A 219 0.84 -23.71 1.84
N GLU A 220 -0.02 -22.83 2.36
CA GLU A 220 -1.26 -22.40 1.70
C GLU A 220 -1.00 -21.44 0.52
N LYS A 221 -0.13 -20.44 0.74
CA LYS A 221 0.17 -19.35 -0.20
C LYS A 221 1.68 -19.08 -0.28
N PRO A 222 2.43 -19.88 -1.06
CA PRO A 222 3.87 -19.70 -1.22
C PRO A 222 4.25 -18.34 -1.82
N ALA A 223 3.45 -17.79 -2.74
CA ALA A 223 3.70 -16.47 -3.32
C ALA A 223 3.61 -15.33 -2.28
N SER A 224 2.65 -15.39 -1.36
CA SER A 224 2.50 -14.42 -0.26
C SER A 224 3.68 -14.50 0.70
N TYR A 225 4.14 -15.71 1.04
CA TYR A 225 5.36 -15.93 1.82
C TYR A 225 6.59 -15.30 1.14
N GLN A 226 6.79 -15.56 -0.15
CA GLN A 226 7.94 -15.03 -0.90
C GLN A 226 7.92 -13.50 -0.96
N LEU A 227 6.75 -12.89 -1.19
CA LEU A 227 6.60 -11.44 -1.20
C LEU A 227 6.89 -10.84 0.18
N ALA A 228 6.33 -11.42 1.25
CA ALA A 228 6.58 -10.96 2.62
C ALA A 228 8.07 -11.05 2.98
N ARG A 229 8.72 -12.18 2.66
CA ARG A 229 10.17 -12.37 2.87
C ARG A 229 10.99 -11.30 2.15
N GLN A 230 10.70 -11.05 0.87
CA GLN A 230 11.41 -10.02 0.09
C GLN A 230 11.19 -8.61 0.64
N VAL A 231 9.99 -8.29 1.12
CA VAL A 231 9.70 -7.01 1.78
C VAL A 231 10.57 -6.86 3.03
N LEU A 232 10.64 -7.88 3.88
CA LEU A 232 11.46 -7.85 5.10
C LEU A 232 12.95 -7.74 4.79
N GLU A 233 13.44 -8.44 3.76
CA GLU A 233 14.83 -8.31 3.29
C GLU A 233 15.14 -6.89 2.78
N ARG A 234 14.18 -6.22 2.15
CA ARG A 234 14.35 -4.86 1.62
C ARG A 234 14.30 -3.78 2.70
N CYS A 235 13.46 -3.97 3.71
CA CYS A 235 13.28 -3.04 4.82
C CYS A 235 14.07 -3.48 6.07
N ALA A 236 15.12 -4.31 5.93
CA ALA A 236 15.82 -4.87 7.08
C ALA A 236 16.34 -3.80 8.05
N ASP A 237 16.95 -2.73 7.52
CA ASP A 237 17.49 -1.63 8.32
C ASP A 237 16.39 -0.88 9.10
N ASP A 238 15.21 -0.69 8.49
CA ASP A 238 14.08 0.01 9.08
C ASP A 238 13.28 -0.87 10.07
N LEU A 239 13.24 -2.18 9.82
CA LEU A 239 12.43 -3.15 10.58
C LEU A 239 13.18 -3.86 11.68
N GLN A 240 14.51 -3.82 11.71
CA GLN A 240 15.32 -4.55 12.68
C GLN A 240 14.89 -4.24 14.12
N GLN A 241 14.81 -2.96 14.50
CA GLN A 241 14.41 -2.58 15.86
C GLN A 241 12.93 -2.91 16.17
N PRO A 242 11.94 -2.57 15.31
CA PRO A 242 10.55 -2.99 15.49
C PRO A 242 10.37 -4.50 15.70
N LEU A 243 11.07 -5.32 14.91
CA LEU A 243 10.96 -6.78 14.98
C LEU A 243 11.67 -7.37 16.21
N GLN A 244 12.81 -6.80 16.63
CA GLN A 244 13.43 -7.15 17.91
C GLN A 244 12.47 -6.92 19.07
N ALA A 245 11.86 -5.73 19.13
CA ALA A 245 10.91 -5.37 20.18
C ALA A 245 9.66 -6.26 20.15
N PHE A 246 9.17 -6.59 18.95
CA PHE A 246 8.04 -7.52 18.78
C PHE A 246 8.36 -8.91 19.34
N ILE A 247 9.48 -9.51 18.92
CA ILE A 247 9.87 -10.85 19.40
C ILE A 247 10.16 -10.84 20.89
N GLU A 248 10.87 -9.83 21.41
CA GLU A 248 11.11 -9.69 22.86
C GLU A 248 9.80 -9.62 23.65
N GLY A 249 8.80 -8.88 23.15
CA GLY A 249 7.46 -8.79 23.74
C GLY A 249 6.66 -10.09 23.64
N CYS A 250 7.02 -11.00 22.72
CA CYS A 250 6.41 -12.32 22.64
C CYS A 250 6.96 -13.28 23.71
N LEU A 251 8.25 -13.17 24.03
CA LEU A 251 8.95 -14.14 24.88
C LEU A 251 8.28 -14.30 26.26
N PRO A 252 8.13 -15.55 26.76
CA PRO A 252 7.53 -15.81 28.07
C PRO A 252 8.29 -15.18 29.25
N THR A 253 9.60 -14.98 29.09
CA THR A 253 10.50 -14.41 30.10
C THR A 253 10.77 -12.91 29.92
N GLY A 254 10.00 -12.24 29.04
CA GLY A 254 10.15 -10.81 28.75
C GLY A 254 9.98 -9.93 29.99
N SER A 255 10.49 -8.70 29.92
CA SER A 255 10.61 -7.71 31.00
C SER A 255 9.28 -7.15 31.56
N GLY A 256 8.16 -7.84 31.35
CA GLY A 256 6.83 -7.49 31.83
C GLY A 256 5.94 -6.75 30.82
N MET A 257 6.49 -6.34 29.67
CA MET A 257 5.72 -5.76 28.56
C MET A 257 5.40 -6.86 27.55
N THR A 258 4.18 -7.38 27.57
CA THR A 258 3.69 -8.34 26.58
C THR A 258 3.17 -7.62 25.35
N VAL A 259 3.53 -8.11 24.17
CA VAL A 259 2.92 -7.63 22.92
C VAL A 259 1.48 -8.13 22.80
N GLU A 260 0.57 -7.24 22.41
CA GLU A 260 -0.80 -7.60 22.03
C GLU A 260 -0.79 -8.03 20.56
N SER A 261 -0.66 -9.33 20.30
CA SER A 261 -0.62 -9.92 18.96
C SER A 261 -1.26 -11.31 18.97
N GLU A 262 -2.03 -11.63 17.93
CA GLU A 262 -2.68 -12.93 17.77
C GLU A 262 -1.68 -14.05 17.43
N ILE A 263 -0.52 -13.71 16.85
CA ILE A 263 0.54 -14.65 16.46
C ILE A 263 1.65 -14.77 17.49
N ARG A 264 1.47 -14.21 18.69
CA ARG A 264 2.47 -14.20 19.76
C ARG A 264 3.02 -15.59 20.10
N GLU A 265 2.15 -16.59 20.18
CA GLU A 265 2.52 -17.96 20.57
C GLU A 265 3.37 -18.67 19.50
N GLU A 266 3.40 -18.14 18.27
CA GLU A 266 4.20 -18.65 17.16
C GLU A 266 5.62 -18.01 17.11
N TRP A 267 6.04 -17.33 18.19
CA TRP A 267 7.34 -16.67 18.26
C TRP A 267 8.54 -17.58 17.94
N PRO A 268 8.58 -18.90 18.26
CA PRO A 268 9.72 -19.74 17.88
C PRO A 268 9.86 -19.88 16.36
N GLN A 269 8.74 -20.08 15.67
CA GLN A 269 8.67 -20.20 14.21
C GLN A 269 9.05 -18.86 13.55
N LEU A 270 8.52 -17.76 14.07
CA LEU A 270 8.84 -16.41 13.61
C LEU A 270 10.32 -16.08 13.82
N LEU A 271 10.87 -16.38 15.00
CA LEU A 271 12.29 -16.18 15.30
C LEU A 271 13.18 -16.97 14.34
N PHE A 272 12.83 -18.22 14.03
CA PHE A 272 13.57 -19.03 13.06
C PHE A 272 13.59 -18.37 11.67
N GLU A 273 12.43 -18.03 11.11
CA GLU A 273 12.34 -17.40 9.77
C GLU A 273 13.02 -16.03 9.75
N LEU A 274 12.83 -15.21 10.79
CA LEU A 274 13.48 -13.91 10.92
C LEU A 274 15.00 -14.02 11.11
N SER A 275 15.51 -15.10 11.71
CA SER A 275 16.95 -15.32 11.82
C SER A 275 17.62 -15.60 10.47
N GLU A 276 16.88 -16.16 9.51
CA GLU A 276 17.38 -16.33 8.14
C GLU A 276 17.42 -14.99 7.38
N ILE A 277 16.51 -14.07 7.70
CA ILE A 277 16.36 -12.78 7.03
C ILE A 277 17.28 -11.72 7.65
N MET A 278 17.29 -11.62 8.98
CA MET A 278 18.04 -10.64 9.80
C MET A 278 18.79 -11.36 10.93
N PRO A 279 19.94 -12.00 10.65
CA PRO A 279 20.69 -12.77 11.65
C PRO A 279 21.13 -11.94 12.87
N GLU A 280 21.36 -10.63 12.70
CA GLU A 280 21.77 -9.73 13.79
C GLU A 280 20.71 -9.60 14.88
N MET A 281 19.43 -9.78 14.53
CA MET A 281 18.31 -9.76 15.47
C MET A 281 18.49 -10.79 16.59
N VAL A 282 18.96 -11.99 16.25
CA VAL A 282 19.16 -13.08 17.21
C VAL A 282 20.24 -12.72 18.22
N THR A 283 21.31 -12.05 17.78
CA THR A 283 22.42 -11.68 18.66
C THR A 283 21.95 -10.74 19.77
N TYR A 284 21.01 -9.84 19.45
CA TYR A 284 20.40 -8.94 20.44
C TYR A 284 19.51 -9.69 21.45
N LEU A 285 18.76 -10.68 20.98
CA LEU A 285 17.79 -11.45 21.77
C LEU A 285 18.42 -12.60 22.58
N LEU A 286 19.71 -12.91 22.37
CA LEU A 286 20.41 -14.02 23.04
C LEU A 286 20.24 -14.04 24.56
N PRO A 287 20.40 -12.92 25.30
CA PRO A 287 20.20 -12.93 26.76
C PRO A 287 18.79 -13.34 27.17
N GLN A 288 17.77 -12.86 26.45
CA GLN A 288 16.37 -13.17 26.72
C GLN A 288 16.07 -14.64 26.39
N LEU A 289 16.58 -15.14 25.26
CA LEU A 289 16.44 -16.54 24.85
C LEU A 289 17.12 -17.51 25.83
N GLN A 290 18.30 -17.17 26.35
CA GLN A 290 18.94 -17.93 27.43
C GLN A 290 18.06 -17.99 28.68
N GLY A 291 17.32 -16.92 28.97
CA GLY A 291 16.31 -16.89 30.03
C GLY A 291 15.18 -17.88 29.80
N VAL A 292 14.67 -17.99 28.57
CA VAL A 292 13.64 -18.97 28.17
C VAL A 292 14.14 -20.40 28.35
N ILE A 293 15.33 -20.71 27.84
CA ILE A 293 15.96 -22.06 27.94
C ILE A 293 16.26 -22.43 29.40
N SER A 294 16.61 -21.45 30.23
CA SER A 294 16.93 -21.66 31.65
C SER A 294 15.68 -21.62 32.54
N SER A 295 14.49 -21.46 31.97
CA SER A 295 13.26 -21.27 32.74
C SER A 295 12.82 -22.54 33.48
N GLY A 296 12.13 -22.36 34.61
CA GLY A 296 11.60 -23.47 35.39
C GLY A 296 10.47 -24.24 34.71
N ASP A 297 9.82 -23.64 33.72
CA ASP A 297 8.71 -24.20 32.96
C ASP A 297 9.22 -25.07 31.79
N GLU A 298 8.85 -26.34 31.78
CA GLU A 298 9.24 -27.28 30.73
C GLU A 298 8.71 -26.91 29.35
N GLY A 299 7.51 -26.32 29.26
CA GLY A 299 6.93 -25.87 27.99
C GLY A 299 7.76 -24.77 27.35
N ASN A 300 8.19 -23.79 28.15
CA ASN A 300 9.06 -22.71 27.69
C ASN A 300 10.45 -23.24 27.30
N ARG A 301 11.02 -24.19 28.06
CA ARG A 301 12.31 -24.81 27.72
C ARG A 301 12.30 -25.62 26.42
N LEU A 302 11.16 -26.20 26.04
CA LEU A 302 11.03 -26.96 24.79
C LEU A 302 10.85 -26.05 23.57
N GLN A 303 10.44 -24.79 23.78
CA GLN A 303 10.24 -23.81 22.72
C GLN A 303 11.46 -22.92 22.44
N GLY A 304 12.30 -22.65 23.45
CA GLY A 304 13.54 -21.86 23.32
C GLY A 304 14.76 -22.67 22.92
#